data_AF-A0A2S8NQI2-F1
#
_entry.id   AF-A0A2S8NQI2-F1
#
_cell.length_a   1.000
_cell.length_b   1.000
_cell.length_c   1.000
_cell.angle_alpha   90.00
_cell.angle_beta   90.00
_cell.angle_gamma   90.00
#
_symmetry.space_group_name_H-M   'P 1'
#
loop_
_entity.id
_entity.type
_entity.pdbx_description
1 polymer ?
#
loop_
_entity_poly.entity_id
_entity_poly.type
_entity_poly.pdbx_seq_one_letter_code
_entity_poly.pdbx_strand_id
1 'polypeptide(L)'
;MHGDEGLWTKLGMFWQLHMAFGKNFFPLLSQKYREINQDPNSFIRFNTNDKQQQEFIKITSEVTGYNLAPFFKQWGLLPTYEIENIRLHKKDWGIKI
;
A
#
# COMPACT_ATOMS: atom_id res chain seq x y z
N MET A 1 -13.04 -1.62 -25.57
CA MET A 1 -13.93 -1.46 -24.40
C MET A 1 -13.05 -1.38 -23.15
N HIS A 2 -13.52 -0.74 -22.06
CA HIS A 2 -12.93 -0.73 -20.70
C HIS A 2 -12.02 0.45 -20.27
N GLY A 3 -12.50 1.69 -20.38
CA GLY A 3 -11.91 2.82 -19.63
C GLY A 3 -12.35 2.85 -18.14
N ASP A 4 -13.59 2.45 -17.88
CA ASP A 4 -14.24 2.73 -16.59
C ASP A 4 -14.21 1.56 -15.60
N GLU A 5 -14.19 0.30 -16.07
CA GLU A 5 -14.15 -0.89 -15.19
C GLU A 5 -12.90 -0.92 -14.31
N GLY A 6 -11.75 -0.48 -14.82
CA GLY A 6 -10.50 -0.45 -14.05
C GLY A 6 -10.52 0.59 -12.91
N LEU A 7 -11.26 1.69 -13.08
CA LEU A 7 -11.37 2.74 -12.07
C LEU A 7 -12.23 2.28 -10.89
N TRP A 8 -13.42 1.74 -11.18
CA TRP A 8 -14.32 1.22 -10.14
C TRP A 8 -13.74 0.02 -9.42
N THR A 9 -13.01 -0.84 -10.13
CA THR A 9 -12.26 -1.97 -9.52
C THR A 9 -11.22 -1.46 -8.52
N LYS A 10 -10.37 -0.50 -8.91
CA LYS A 10 -9.39 0.10 -8.00
C LYS A 10 -10.05 0.81 -6.82
N LEU A 11 -11.16 1.52 -7.04
CA LEU A 11 -11.91 2.16 -5.97
C LEU A 11 -12.43 1.13 -4.96
N GLY A 12 -12.92 -0.02 -5.43
CA GLY A 12 -13.32 -1.14 -4.59
C GLY A 12 -12.17 -1.65 -3.69
N MET A 13 -10.98 -1.81 -4.25
CA MET A 13 -9.78 -2.19 -3.50
C MET A 13 -9.45 -1.18 -2.39
N PHE A 14 -9.43 0.12 -2.72
CA PHE A 14 -9.18 1.18 -1.73
C PHE A 14 -10.27 1.23 -0.66
N TRP A 15 -11.52 0.98 -1.03
CA TRP A 15 -12.63 0.92 -0.08
C TRP A 15 -12.49 -0.24 0.90
N GLN A 16 -12.06 -1.43 0.45
CA GLN A 16 -11.82 -2.55 1.36
C GLN A 16 -10.71 -2.25 2.39
N LEU A 17 -9.65 -1.55 1.99
CA LEU A 17 -8.62 -1.10 2.92
C LEU A 17 -9.19 -0.11 3.96
N HIS A 18 -10.04 0.83 3.54
CA HIS A 18 -10.73 1.74 4.45
C HIS A 18 -11.62 1.00 5.45
N MET A 19 -12.41 0.04 4.96
CA MET A 19 -13.32 -0.75 5.80
C MET A 19 -12.57 -1.61 6.81
N ALA A 20 -11.41 -2.17 6.42
CA ALA A 20 -10.61 -3.05 7.27
C ALA A 20 -9.81 -2.30 8.36
N PHE A 21 -9.24 -1.13 8.03
CA PHE A 21 -8.30 -0.41 8.91
C PHE A 21 -8.85 0.93 9.44
N GLY A 22 -10.06 1.29 9.03
CA GLY A 22 -10.79 2.46 9.54
C GLY A 22 -10.29 3.81 9.02
N LYS A 23 -10.89 4.86 9.56
CA LYS A 23 -10.73 6.25 9.11
C LYS A 23 -9.30 6.81 9.17
N ASN A 24 -8.45 6.27 10.05
CA ASN A 24 -7.08 6.76 10.23
C ASN A 24 -6.10 6.15 9.22
N PHE A 25 -6.50 5.14 8.46
CA PHE A 25 -5.64 4.43 7.51
C PHE A 25 -5.03 5.34 6.45
N PHE A 26 -5.84 6.03 5.64
CA PHE A 26 -5.32 6.91 4.58
C PHE A 26 -4.54 8.13 5.11
N PRO A 27 -4.95 8.78 6.22
CA PRO A 27 -4.13 9.80 6.86
C PRO A 27 -2.73 9.29 7.26
N LEU A 28 -2.64 8.13 7.91
CA LEU A 28 -1.36 7.53 8.31
C LEU A 28 -0.52 7.10 7.10
N LEU A 29 -1.15 6.51 6.10
CA LEU A 29 -0.49 6.15 4.84
C LEU A 29 0.10 7.40 4.16
N SER A 30 -0.68 8.49 4.08
CA SER A 30 -0.24 9.76 3.51
C SER A 30 0.91 10.39 4.32
N GLN A 31 0.84 10.33 5.65
CA GLN A 31 1.94 10.76 6.52
C GLN A 31 3.21 9.96 6.22
N LYS A 32 3.08 8.64 6.05
CA LYS A 32 4.22 7.78 5.76
C LYS A 32 4.89 8.11 4.43
N TYR A 33 4.10 8.39 3.39
CA TYR A 33 4.63 8.88 2.12
C TYR A 33 5.38 10.20 2.27
N ARG A 34 4.89 11.14 3.09
CA ARG A 34 5.57 12.41 3.35
C ARG A 34 6.92 12.20 4.03
N GLU A 35 7.01 11.32 5.01
CA GLU A 35 8.28 10.95 5.66
C GLU A 35 9.26 10.36 4.65
N ILE A 36 8.82 9.44 3.80
CA ILE A 36 9.68 8.82 2.79
C ILE A 36 10.19 9.87 1.80
N ASN A 37 9.34 10.80 1.36
CA ASN A 37 9.69 11.83 0.39
C ASN A 37 10.67 12.89 0.94
N GLN A 38 10.94 12.91 2.25
CA GLN A 38 12.01 13.73 2.82
C GLN A 38 13.41 13.17 2.50
N ASP A 39 13.52 11.89 2.15
CA ASP A 39 14.78 11.31 1.67
C ASP A 39 15.07 11.83 0.24
N PRO A 40 16.22 12.48 -0.01
CA PRO A 40 16.61 12.96 -1.33
C PRO A 40 16.65 11.86 -2.41
N ASN A 41 16.81 10.59 -2.04
CA ASN A 41 16.85 9.46 -2.96
C ASN A 41 15.48 8.77 -3.14
N SER A 42 14.44 9.25 -2.47
CA SER A 42 13.08 8.67 -2.53
C SER A 42 12.50 8.61 -3.94
N PHE A 43 12.88 9.51 -4.84
CA PHE A 43 12.42 9.50 -6.23
C PHE A 43 12.72 8.18 -6.94
N ILE A 44 13.83 7.50 -6.61
CA ILE A 44 14.24 6.22 -7.21
C ILE A 44 13.23 5.11 -6.87
N ARG A 45 12.54 5.23 -5.73
CA ARG A 45 11.51 4.30 -5.26
C ARG A 45 10.19 4.45 -6.02
N PHE A 46 9.94 5.62 -6.63
CA PHE A 46 8.66 5.93 -7.28
C PHE A 46 8.80 6.31 -8.75
N ASN A 47 9.95 6.02 -9.39
CA ASN A 47 10.25 6.49 -10.75
C ASN A 47 9.56 5.70 -11.89
N THR A 48 8.91 4.57 -11.59
CA THR A 48 8.12 3.81 -12.56
C THR A 48 6.80 3.35 -11.92
N ASN A 49 5.78 3.09 -12.75
CA ASN A 49 4.48 2.58 -12.29
C ASN A 49 4.62 1.28 -11.50
N ASP A 50 5.47 0.36 -11.96
CA ASP A 50 5.69 -0.92 -11.27
C ASP A 50 6.29 -0.70 -9.89
N LYS A 51 7.29 0.18 -9.76
CA LYS A 51 7.88 0.48 -8.45
C LYS A 51 6.90 1.20 -7.53
N GLN A 52 6.09 2.11 -8.06
CA GLN A 52 5.02 2.74 -7.29
C GLN A 52 4.02 1.72 -6.75
N GLN A 53 3.63 0.74 -7.56
CA GLN A 53 2.76 -0.36 -7.12
C GLN A 53 3.43 -1.21 -6.04
N GLN A 54 4.68 -1.61 -6.22
CA GLN A 54 5.43 -2.40 -5.24
C GLN A 54 5.59 -1.64 -3.90
N GLU A 55 5.96 -0.37 -3.96
CA GLU A 55 6.07 0.48 -2.77
C GLU A 55 4.71 0.69 -2.09
N PHE A 56 3.62 0.81 -2.86
CA PHE A 56 2.28 0.90 -2.29
C PHE A 56 1.93 -0.35 -1.47
N ILE A 57 2.20 -1.55 -2.00
CA ILE A 57 1.97 -2.81 -1.29
C ILE A 57 2.81 -2.88 -0.01
N LYS A 58 4.10 -2.52 -0.12
CA LYS A 58 5.05 -2.52 1.00
C LYS A 58 4.63 -1.56 2.11
N ILE A 59 4.46 -0.27 1.78
CA ILE A 59 4.15 0.78 2.76
C ILE A 59 2.81 0.48 3.43
N THR A 60 1.81 0.01 2.68
CA THR A 60 0.52 -0.36 3.27
C THR A 60 0.66 -1.52 4.25
N SER A 61 1.50 -2.51 3.94
CA SER A 61 1.80 -3.61 4.85
C SER A 61 2.52 -3.14 6.12
N GLU A 62 3.47 -2.21 5.98
CA GLU A 62 4.19 -1.60 7.11
C GLU A 62 3.29 -0.75 8.01
N VAL A 63 2.40 0.06 7.43
CA VAL A 63 1.49 0.94 8.16
C VAL A 63 0.46 0.14 8.94
N THR A 64 -0.06 -0.94 8.36
CA THR A 64 -1.07 -1.80 8.98
C THR A 64 -0.49 -2.84 9.93
N GLY A 65 0.79 -3.18 9.76
CA GLY A 65 1.44 -4.27 10.49
C GLY A 65 1.05 -5.67 10.01
N TYR A 66 0.29 -5.77 8.91
CA TYR A 66 -0.08 -7.04 8.27
C TYR A 66 0.58 -7.17 6.91
N ASN A 67 1.00 -8.39 6.55
CA ASN A 67 1.48 -8.64 5.20
C ASN A 67 0.27 -8.67 4.24
N LEU A 68 0.12 -7.60 3.44
CA LEU A 68 -1.01 -7.45 2.52
C LEU A 68 -0.73 -7.97 1.11
N ALA A 69 0.44 -8.58 0.87
CA ALA A 69 0.75 -9.19 -0.42
C ALA A 69 -0.36 -10.15 -0.92
N PRO A 70 -0.96 -11.03 -0.08
CA PRO A 70 -2.07 -11.89 -0.51
C PRO A 70 -3.33 -11.11 -0.91
N PHE A 71 -3.64 -10.02 -0.21
CA PHE A 71 -4.79 -9.16 -0.52
C PHE A 71 -4.60 -8.50 -1.90
N PHE A 72 -3.44 -7.91 -2.14
CA PHE A 72 -3.16 -7.23 -3.42
C PHE A 72 -3.09 -8.19 -4.60
N LYS A 73 -2.62 -9.43 -4.38
CA LYS A 73 -2.64 -10.51 -5.38
C LYS A 73 -4.06 -10.86 -5.83
N GLN A 74 -5.04 -10.86 -4.92
CA GLN A 74 -6.45 -11.07 -5.27
C GLN A 74 -7.02 -9.92 -6.12
N TRP A 75 -6.49 -8.71 -5.95
CA TRP A 75 -6.82 -7.54 -6.76
C TRP A 75 -6.01 -7.44 -8.07
N GLY A 76 -5.22 -8.46 -8.41
CA GLY A 76 -4.42 -8.52 -9.64
C GLY A 76 -3.11 -7.73 -9.60
N LEU A 77 -2.72 -7.19 -8.44
CA LEU A 77 -1.43 -6.55 -8.24
C LEU A 77 -0.43 -7.59 -7.74
N LEU A 78 0.48 -8.01 -8.61
CA LEU A 78 1.46 -9.07 -8.31
C LEU A 78 2.64 -8.51 -7.50
N PRO A 79 2.77 -8.85 -6.21
CA PRO A 79 3.91 -8.42 -5.41
C PRO A 79 5.16 -9.20 -5.82
N THR A 80 6.34 -8.58 -5.69
CA THR A 80 7.61 -9.30 -5.88
C THR A 80 7.84 -10.31 -4.76
N TYR A 81 8.74 -11.27 -4.97
CA TYR A 81 9.14 -12.25 -3.95
C TYR A 81 9.59 -11.59 -2.63
N GLU A 82 10.30 -10.46 -2.71
CA GLU A 82 10.72 -9.69 -1.54
C GLU A 82 9.53 -9.18 -0.73
N ILE A 83 8.51 -8.63 -1.40
CA ILE A 83 7.33 -8.08 -0.76
C ILE A 83 6.40 -9.19 -0.25
N GLU A 84 6.25 -10.29 -1.01
CA GLU A 84 5.51 -11.46 -0.55
C GLU A 84 6.07 -12.01 0.78
N ASN A 85 7.39 -11.90 1.00
CA ASN A 85 8.10 -12.41 2.17
C ASN A 85 8.58 -11.32 3.13
N ILE A 86 7.98 -10.13 3.09
CA ILE A 86 8.40 -9.01 3.93
C ILE A 86 8.30 -9.36 5.42
N ARG A 87 9.38 -9.07 6.16
CA ARG A 87 9.39 -9.16 7.62
C ARG A 87 8.93 -7.84 8.21
N LEU A 88 7.74 -7.86 8.81
CA LEU A 88 7.16 -6.68 9.43
C LEU A 88 7.64 -6.55 10.88
N HIS A 89 8.20 -5.40 11.21
CA HIS A 89 8.39 -5.00 12.60
C HIS A 89 7.14 -4.25 13.04
N LYS A 90 6.41 -4.77 14.03
CA LYS A 90 5.21 -4.13 14.56
C LYS A 90 5.60 -2.82 15.25
N LYS A 91 5.54 -1.72 14.51
CA LYS A 91 5.52 -0.37 15.07
C LYS A 91 4.07 0.00 15.34
N ASP A 92 3.79 0.47 16.54
CA ASP A 92 2.44 0.85 16.95
C ASP A 92 2.11 2.24 16.38
N TRP A 93 1.65 2.28 15.12
CA TRP A 93 1.32 3.51 14.40
C TRP A 93 -0.07 4.07 14.73
N GLY A 94 -0.71 3.57 15.80
CA GLY A 94 -2.01 4.06 16.26
C GLY A 94 -3.21 3.61 15.41
N ILE A 95 -3.05 2.62 14.52
CA ILE A 95 -4.19 1.93 13.91
C ILE A 95 -4.81 1.05 14.98
N LYS A 96 -5.97 1.47 15.50
CA LYS A 96 -6.84 0.64 16.33
C LYS A 96 -7.83 -0.06 15.41
N ILE A 97 -7.73 -1.37 15.36
CA ILE A 97 -8.65 -2.27 14.66
C ILE A 97 -9.85 -2.53 15.58
#